data_AF-A0A7K0ZBB9-F1
#
_entry.id   AF-A0A7K0ZBB9-F1
#
_cell.length_a   1.000
_cell.length_b   1.000
_cell.length_c   1.000
_cell.angle_alpha   90.00
_cell.angle_beta   90.00
_cell.angle_gamma   90.00
#
_symmetry.space_group_name_H-M   'P 1'
#
loop_
_entity.id
_entity.type
_entity.pdbx_description
1 polymer ?
#
loop_
_entity_poly.entity_id
_entity_poly.type
_entity_poly.pdbx_seq_one_letter_code
_entity_poly.pdbx_strand_id
1 'polypeptide(L)'
;MSFVSLIASNLTINVVGGGLVFLGLVLLVTTLAFWRSAVEDSTVLAPLEVMADRKFARADETKRLAMLNLVRPDNAEPIVHHVSPAMLMREPVSEPEKPFVDTFAHDDDAVDVVPSFIDPLLHQQNIQEQ
;
A
#
# COMPACT_ATOMS: atom_id res chain seq x y z
N MET A 1 -64.88 -2.33 14.82
CA MET A 1 -63.67 -3.15 14.60
C MET A 1 -63.58 -4.14 15.75
N SER A 2 -63.41 -5.44 15.48
CA SER A 2 -63.45 -6.47 16.54
C SER A 2 -62.18 -6.41 17.40
N PHE A 3 -62.33 -6.64 18.71
CA PHE A 3 -61.22 -6.65 19.68
C PHE A 3 -60.12 -7.66 19.31
N VAL A 4 -60.51 -8.75 18.64
CA VAL A 4 -59.61 -9.78 18.08
C VAL A 4 -58.68 -9.22 17.01
N SER A 5 -59.19 -8.30 16.16
CA SER A 5 -58.41 -7.65 15.11
C SER A 5 -57.32 -6.74 15.70
N LEU A 6 -57.61 -6.05 16.81
CA LEU A 6 -56.62 -5.24 17.54
C LEU A 6 -55.51 -6.09 18.17
N ILE A 7 -55.84 -7.23 18.79
CA ILE A 7 -54.85 -8.13 19.40
C ILE A 7 -53.95 -8.76 18.33
N ALA A 8 -54.54 -9.23 17.23
CA ALA A 8 -53.77 -9.80 16.12
C ALA A 8 -52.82 -8.77 15.47
N SER A 9 -53.27 -7.51 15.35
CA SER A 9 -52.46 -6.42 14.80
C SER A 9 -51.24 -6.11 15.67
N ASN A 10 -51.43 -6.02 16.99
CA ASN A 10 -50.32 -5.76 17.92
C ASN A 10 -49.28 -6.89 17.94
N LEU A 11 -49.73 -8.15 17.86
CA LEU A 11 -48.82 -9.30 17.77
C LEU A 11 -47.95 -9.23 16.50
N THR A 12 -48.58 -8.91 15.37
CA THR A 12 -47.89 -8.81 14.07
C THR A 12 -46.84 -7.70 14.07
N ILE A 13 -47.18 -6.53 14.63
CA ILE A 13 -46.26 -5.38 14.74
C ILE A 13 -45.05 -5.73 15.61
N ASN A 14 -45.25 -6.40 16.75
CA ASN A 14 -44.14 -6.80 17.63
C ASN A 14 -43.23 -7.85 16.98
N VAL A 15 -43.79 -8.80 16.23
CA VAL A 15 -43.00 -9.80 15.50
C VAL A 15 -42.16 -9.15 14.40
N VAL A 16 -42.76 -8.26 13.61
CA VAL A 16 -42.04 -7.53 12.54
C VAL A 16 -40.98 -6.61 13.14
N GLY A 17 -41.31 -5.87 14.20
CA GLY A 17 -40.37 -5.00 14.90
C GLY A 17 -39.20 -5.77 15.50
N GLY A 18 -39.48 -6.86 16.22
CA GLY A 18 -38.44 -7.73 16.77
C GLY A 18 -37.55 -8.36 15.69
N GLY A 19 -38.16 -8.78 14.57
CA GLY A 19 -37.43 -9.29 13.40
C GLY A 19 -36.48 -8.27 12.79
N LEU A 20 -36.92 -7.01 12.65
CA LEU A 20 -36.08 -5.92 12.14
C LEU A 20 -34.89 -5.63 13.06
N VAL A 21 -35.13 -5.59 14.38
CA VAL A 21 -34.05 -5.37 15.37
C VAL A 21 -33.04 -6.50 15.33
N PHE A 22 -33.51 -7.76 15.29
CA PHE A 22 -32.63 -8.92 15.20
C PHE A 22 -31.82 -8.92 13.90
N LEU A 23 -32.45 -8.63 12.76
CA LEU A 23 -31.78 -8.52 11.48
C LEU A 23 -30.70 -7.41 11.48
N GLY A 24 -31.01 -6.26 12.08
CA GLY A 24 -30.04 -5.18 12.27
C GLY A 24 -28.83 -5.61 13.12
N LEU A 25 -29.05 -6.37 14.19
CA LEU A 25 -27.98 -6.89 15.03
C LEU A 25 -27.08 -7.89 14.29
N VAL A 26 -27.68 -8.79 13.49
CA VAL A 26 -26.94 -9.72 12.63
C VAL A 26 -26.08 -8.96 11.62
N LEU A 27 -26.64 -7.96 10.95
CA LEU A 27 -25.92 -7.12 9.98
C LEU A 27 -24.76 -6.36 10.64
N LEU A 28 -24.98 -5.83 11.85
CA LEU A 28 -23.95 -5.13 12.60
C LEU A 28 -22.78 -6.06 12.97
N VAL A 29 -23.08 -7.24 13.51
CA VAL A 29 -22.04 -8.23 13.85
C VAL A 29 -21.27 -8.67 12.61
N THR A 30 -21.96 -8.91 11.49
CA THR A 30 -21.35 -9.29 10.22
C THR A 30 -20.41 -8.20 9.71
N THR A 31 -20.81 -6.93 9.81
CA THR A 31 -19.98 -5.79 9.40
C THR A 31 -18.73 -5.66 10.26
N LEU A 32 -18.85 -5.83 11.58
CA LEU A 32 -17.70 -5.82 12.49
C LEU A 32 -16.75 -7.00 12.22
N ALA A 33 -17.30 -8.18 11.96
CA ALA A 33 -16.52 -9.36 11.61
C ALA A 33 -15.77 -9.15 10.28
N PHE A 34 -16.42 -8.52 9.29
CA PHE A 34 -15.82 -8.16 8.03
C PHE A 34 -14.65 -7.18 8.22
N TRP A 35 -14.82 -6.13 9.02
CA TRP A 35 -13.71 -5.22 9.34
C TRP A 35 -12.55 -5.91 10.02
N ARG A 36 -12.84 -6.88 10.90
CA ARG A 36 -11.79 -7.64 11.58
C ARG A 36 -11.05 -8.58 10.63
N SER A 37 -11.72 -9.15 9.62
CA SER A 37 -11.11 -10.00 8.60
C SER A 37 -10.38 -9.21 7.51
N ALA A 38 -10.83 -8.00 7.19
CA ALA A 38 -10.17 -7.12 6.23
C ALA A 38 -8.79 -6.61 6.69
N VAL A 39 -8.41 -6.85 7.95
CA VAL A 39 -7.10 -6.52 8.54
C VAL A 39 -6.16 -7.75 8.55
N GLU A 40 -6.48 -8.82 7.82
CA GLU A 40 -5.49 -9.87 7.57
C GLU A 40 -4.42 -9.34 6.63
N ASP A 41 -3.39 -8.71 7.21
CA ASP A 41 -2.18 -8.31 6.53
C ASP A 41 -1.59 -9.52 5.80
N SER A 42 -1.46 -9.39 4.49
CA SER A 42 -0.87 -10.44 3.67
C SER A 42 0.58 -10.62 4.11
N THR A 43 0.95 -11.84 4.48
CA THR A 43 2.33 -12.27 4.81
C THR A 43 3.34 -11.98 3.71
N VAL A 44 2.87 -11.65 2.50
CA VAL A 44 3.67 -11.21 1.34
C VAL A 44 4.18 -9.76 1.50
N LEU A 45 3.44 -8.90 2.21
CA LEU A 45 3.83 -7.50 2.46
C LEU A 45 4.66 -7.33 3.74
N ALA A 46 4.78 -8.36 4.59
CA ALA A 46 5.52 -8.29 5.84
C ALA A 46 7.00 -7.86 5.67
N PRO A 47 7.74 -8.29 4.62
CA PRO A 47 9.07 -7.76 4.34
C PRO A 47 9.07 -6.26 3.99
N LEU A 48 8.04 -5.76 3.30
CA LEU A 48 7.92 -4.34 2.92
C LEU A 48 7.58 -3.46 4.14
N GLU A 49 6.79 -3.96 5.08
CA GLU A 49 6.53 -3.28 6.35
C GLU A 49 7.82 -3.09 7.15
N VAL A 50 8.66 -4.14 7.23
CA VAL A 50 9.97 -4.06 7.88
C VAL A 50 10.90 -3.08 7.17
N MET A 51 10.84 -2.97 5.84
CA MET A 51 11.64 -1.99 5.08
C MET A 51 11.20 -0.54 5.32
N ALA A 52 9.92 -0.29 5.57
CA ALA A 52 9.38 1.05 5.87
C ALA A 52 9.80 1.56 7.27
N ASP A 53 10.32 0.66 8.11
CA ASP A 53 10.56 0.90 9.52
C ASP A 53 11.89 1.65 9.76
N ARG A 54 11.88 2.65 10.67
CA ARG A 54 13.09 3.45 10.99
C ARG A 54 14.26 2.61 11.50
N LYS A 55 13.97 1.46 12.10
CA LYS A 55 14.97 0.51 12.61
C LYS A 55 15.72 -0.19 11.47
N PHE A 56 15.03 -0.49 10.37
CA PHE A 56 15.64 -1.06 9.17
C PHE A 56 16.54 -0.04 8.48
N ALA A 57 16.09 1.21 8.33
CA ALA A 57 16.88 2.29 7.75
C ALA A 57 18.21 2.52 8.48
N ARG A 58 18.26 2.30 9.81
CA ARG A 58 19.48 2.46 10.63
C ARG A 58 20.29 1.17 10.85
N ALA A 59 19.80 0.02 10.42
CA ALA A 59 20.49 -1.25 10.61
C ALA A 59 21.61 -1.46 9.58
N ASP A 60 22.66 -2.17 9.98
CA ASP A 60 23.71 -2.63 9.06
C ASP A 60 23.17 -3.70 8.09
N GLU A 61 23.84 -3.89 6.95
CA GLU A 61 23.38 -4.76 5.86
C GLU A 61 23.08 -6.21 6.31
N THR A 62 23.94 -6.78 7.15
CA THR A 62 23.76 -8.12 7.72
C THR A 62 22.53 -8.21 8.63
N LYS A 63 22.25 -7.14 9.39
CA LYS A 63 21.13 -7.05 10.32
C LYS A 63 19.82 -6.79 9.59
N ARG A 64 19.84 -6.02 8.49
CA ARG A 64 18.71 -5.84 7.57
C ARG A 64 18.28 -7.16 6.95
N LEU A 65 19.22 -7.94 6.43
CA LEU A 65 18.95 -9.26 5.86
C LEU A 65 18.36 -10.23 6.90
N ALA A 66 18.88 -10.22 8.13
CA ALA A 66 18.31 -11.01 9.21
C ALA A 66 16.86 -10.60 9.52
N MET A 67 16.56 -9.30 9.60
CA MET A 67 15.20 -8.79 9.82
C MET A 67 14.23 -9.23 8.72
N LEU A 68 14.64 -9.21 7.45
CA LEU A 68 13.80 -9.64 6.32
C LEU A 68 13.56 -11.15 6.30
N ASN A 69 14.57 -11.95 6.64
CA ASN A 69 14.43 -13.40 6.72
C ASN A 69 13.54 -13.85 7.90
N LEU A 70 13.39 -13.03 8.95
CA LEU A 70 12.52 -13.34 10.11
C LEU A 70 11.02 -13.18 9.81
N VAL A 71 10.65 -12.25 8.91
CA VAL A 71 9.26 -12.01 8.50
C VAL A 71 8.87 -12.71 7.21
N ARG A 72 9.78 -13.52 6.67
CA ARG A 72 9.57 -14.26 5.43
C ARG A 72 8.63 -15.46 5.69
N PRO A 73 7.68 -15.75 4.78
CA PRO A 73 6.85 -16.94 4.88
C PRO A 73 7.67 -18.23 4.83
N ASP A 74 7.23 -19.26 5.56
CA ASP A 74 7.97 -20.51 5.82
C ASP A 74 8.43 -21.28 4.56
N ASN A 75 7.83 -21.01 3.40
CA ASN A 75 8.11 -21.70 2.13
C ASN A 75 9.06 -20.94 1.19
N ALA A 76 9.66 -19.83 1.61
CA ALA A 76 10.54 -19.03 0.76
C ALA A 76 12.02 -19.19 1.12
N GLU A 77 12.89 -19.30 0.11
CA GLU A 77 14.33 -19.49 0.29
C GLU A 77 15.00 -18.28 1.00
N PRO A 78 15.90 -18.49 1.97
CA PRO A 78 16.61 -17.42 2.66
C PRO A 78 17.43 -16.53 1.70
N ILE A 79 17.42 -15.21 1.90
CA ILE A 79 18.31 -14.32 1.13
C ILE A 79 19.71 -14.48 1.72
N VAL A 80 20.60 -15.13 0.97
CA VAL A 80 22.02 -15.33 1.33
C VAL A 80 22.92 -14.29 0.67
N HIS A 81 22.46 -13.67 -0.43
CA HIS A 81 23.19 -12.61 -1.12
C HIS A 81 22.28 -11.47 -1.56
N HIS A 82 22.66 -10.25 -1.17
CA HIS A 82 22.21 -9.01 -1.83
C HIS A 82 22.93 -8.91 -3.18
N VAL A 83 22.60 -9.79 -4.13
CA VAL A 83 22.96 -9.54 -5.53
C VAL A 83 21.84 -8.67 -6.07
N SER A 84 22.11 -7.39 -6.29
CA SER A 84 21.26 -6.58 -7.17
C SER A 84 21.05 -7.40 -8.44
N PRO A 85 19.81 -7.77 -8.81
CA PRO A 85 19.56 -8.59 -9.99
C PRO A 85 20.29 -7.97 -11.17
N ALA A 86 21.01 -8.77 -11.96
CA ALA A 86 21.75 -8.28 -13.13
C ALA A 86 20.85 -7.49 -14.11
N MET A 87 19.53 -7.66 -14.02
CA MET A 87 18.52 -6.86 -14.73
C MET A 87 18.56 -5.35 -14.39
N LEU A 88 18.98 -4.94 -13.19
CA LEU A 88 19.12 -3.52 -12.82
C LEU A 88 20.43 -2.89 -13.30
N MET A 89 21.38 -3.70 -13.79
CA MET A 89 22.65 -3.21 -14.35
C MET A 89 22.59 -3.00 -15.86
N ARG A 90 21.50 -3.44 -16.50
CA ARG A 90 21.25 -3.11 -17.90
C ARG A 90 20.75 -1.68 -17.92
N GLU A 91 21.50 -0.79 -18.57
CA GLU A 91 20.98 0.52 -18.97
C GLU A 91 19.61 0.28 -19.61
N PRO A 92 18.53 0.92 -19.12
CA PRO A 92 17.19 0.67 -19.62
C PRO A 92 17.25 0.81 -21.14
N VAL A 93 16.78 -0.20 -21.87
CA VAL A 93 16.60 -0.07 -23.31
C VAL A 93 15.77 1.19 -23.49
N SER A 94 16.38 2.18 -24.13
CA SER A 94 15.77 3.48 -24.44
C SER A 94 14.32 3.29 -24.81
N GLU A 95 13.45 4.16 -24.31
CA GLU A 95 12.01 4.14 -24.55
C GLU A 95 11.73 3.75 -26.01
N PRO A 96 10.88 2.74 -26.27
CA PRO A 96 10.60 2.29 -27.62
C PRO A 96 10.17 3.49 -28.47
N GLU A 97 10.75 3.61 -29.67
CA GLU A 97 10.40 4.67 -30.62
C GLU A 97 8.88 4.72 -30.78
N LYS A 98 8.26 5.81 -30.33
CA LYS A 98 6.81 5.94 -30.29
C LYS A 98 6.29 5.85 -31.73
N PRO A 99 5.46 4.84 -32.07
CA PRO A 99 4.95 4.69 -33.45
C PRO A 99 4.05 5.84 -33.90
N PHE A 100 3.57 6.65 -32.94
CA PHE A 100 2.76 7.82 -33.16
C PHE A 100 3.44 9.04 -32.54
N VAL A 101 3.45 10.14 -33.28
CA VAL A 101 3.79 11.45 -32.75
C VAL A 101 2.59 11.91 -31.94
N ASP A 102 2.79 12.11 -30.63
CA ASP A 102 1.76 12.73 -29.81
C ASP A 102 1.51 14.15 -30.34
N THR A 103 0.25 14.49 -30.60
CA THR A 103 -0.11 15.82 -31.11
C THR A 103 0.00 16.86 -30.01
N PHE A 104 -0.09 16.43 -28.76
CA PHE A 104 0.08 17.25 -27.57
C PHE A 104 1.29 16.70 -26.80
N ALA A 105 2.45 17.32 -27.00
CA ALA A 105 3.64 16.93 -26.29
C ALA A 105 3.42 17.12 -24.78
N HIS A 106 3.49 16.03 -24.02
CA HIS A 106 3.45 16.02 -22.55
C HIS A 106 4.78 16.47 -21.93
N ASP A 107 5.59 17.21 -22.68
CA ASP A 107 6.91 17.70 -22.28
C ASP A 107 6.82 18.71 -21.12
N ASP A 108 5.62 19.26 -20.87
CA ASP A 108 5.24 20.08 -19.71
C ASP A 108 5.19 19.27 -18.39
N ASP A 109 4.80 17.99 -18.46
CA ASP A 109 4.66 17.12 -17.28
C ASP A 109 6.02 16.64 -16.75
N ALA A 110 7.08 16.76 -17.57
CA ALA A 110 8.44 16.67 -17.08
C ALA A 110 8.71 17.93 -16.27
N VAL A 111 8.75 17.80 -14.94
CA VAL A 111 9.40 18.81 -14.11
C VAL A 111 10.78 19.01 -14.72
N ASP A 112 11.00 20.14 -15.38
CA ASP A 112 12.31 20.53 -15.86
C ASP A 112 13.24 20.36 -14.67
N VAL A 113 14.05 19.30 -14.69
CA VAL A 113 15.22 19.19 -13.84
C VAL A 113 16.21 20.18 -14.45
N VAL A 114 15.87 21.47 -14.33
CA VAL A 114 16.85 22.54 -14.27
C VAL A 114 17.91 21.99 -13.31
N PRO A 115 19.20 22.01 -13.66
CA PRO A 115 20.23 21.61 -12.71
C PRO A 115 20.12 22.57 -11.53
N SER A 116 19.32 22.19 -10.53
CA SER A 116 19.34 22.78 -9.21
C SER A 116 20.69 22.35 -8.69
N PHE A 117 21.68 23.22 -8.82
CA PHE A 117 22.93 23.10 -8.11
C PHE A 117 22.56 22.95 -6.63
N ILE A 118 22.60 21.72 -6.13
CA ILE A 118 22.17 21.34 -4.78
C ILE A 118 23.16 21.88 -3.73
N ASP A 119 24.34 22.34 -4.13
CA ASP A 119 25.39 22.78 -3.22
C ASP A 119 25.91 24.20 -3.52
N PRO A 120 25.65 25.20 -2.65
CA PRO A 120 26.17 26.55 -2.83
C PRO A 120 27.70 26.63 -2.74
N LEU A 121 28.40 25.62 -2.22
CA LEU A 121 29.86 25.62 -2.10
C LEU A 121 30.58 25.31 -3.42
N LEU A 122 29.93 24.58 -4.33
CA LEU A 122 30.50 24.27 -5.65
C LEU A 122 30.50 25.48 -6.59
N HIS A 123 29.56 26.42 -6.38
CA HIS A 123 29.52 27.67 -7.14
C HIS A 123 30.73 28.57 -6.87
N GLN A 124 31.24 28.54 -5.63
CA GLN A 124 32.32 29.42 -5.20
C GLN A 124 33.69 28.98 -5.74
N GLN A 125 33.88 27.68 -6.01
CA GLN A 125 35.12 27.16 -6.60
C GLN A 125 35.23 27.49 -8.09
N ASN A 126 34.13 27.43 -8.85
CA ASN A 126 34.16 27.70 -10.29
C ASN A 126 34.44 29.18 -10.60
N ILE A 127 33.96 30.11 -9.77
CA ILE A 127 34.22 31.56 -9.92
C ILE A 127 35.69 31.91 -9.64
N GLN A 128 36.41 31.11 -8.86
CA GLN A 128 37.82 31.37 -8.54
C GLN A 128 38.81 30.87 -9.60
N GLU A 129 38.36 30.04 -10.55
CA GLU A 129 39.22 29.52 -11.63
C GLU A 129 39.05 30.25 -12.98
N GLN A 130 38.39 31.41 -12.99
CA GLN A 130 38.37 32.34 -14.14
C GLN A 130 39.14 33.63 -13.86
#